data_AF-A0A8J5NUU3-F1
#
_entry.id   AF-A0A8J5NUU3-F1
#
_cell.length_a   1.000
_cell.length_b   1.000
_cell.length_c   1.000
_cell.angle_alpha   90.00
_cell.angle_beta   90.00
_cell.angle_gamma   90.00
#
_symmetry.space_group_name_H-M   'P 1'
#
loop_
_entity.id
_entity.type
_entity.pdbx_description
1 polymer ?
#
loop_
_entity_poly.entity_id
_entity_poly.type
_entity_poly.pdbx_seq_one_letter_code
_entity_poly.pdbx_strand_id
1 'polypeptide(L)'
;MEVQSATPTGPWQDQLDNVCRDAQLRPPVFQIVSDRRGGRTAWSSRVTVHGKTLAARFWYDGKNLNNAREDAAECAVKWLTGSESSSPTQQWGW
;
A
#
# COMPACT_ATOMS: atom_id res chain seq x y z
N MET A 1 -3.32 18.44 -16.46
CA MET A 1 -2.55 17.55 -15.57
C MET A 1 -3.44 17.33 -14.34
N GLU A 2 -4.34 16.35 -14.41
CA GLU A 2 -5.28 16.07 -13.33
C GLU A 2 -4.54 15.38 -12.19
N VAL A 3 -4.24 16.17 -11.16
CA VAL A 3 -3.84 15.68 -9.85
C VAL A 3 -5.03 14.92 -9.29
N GLN A 4 -4.95 13.59 -9.30
CA GLN A 4 -6.03 12.75 -8.78
C GLN A 4 -6.19 13.02 -7.29
N SER A 5 -7.32 13.62 -7.00
CA SER A 5 -7.86 14.05 -5.72
C SER A 5 -7.62 13.02 -4.61
N ALA A 6 -7.03 13.49 -3.51
CA ALA A 6 -7.07 12.79 -2.23
C ALA A 6 -8.54 12.62 -1.82
N THR A 7 -9.15 11.47 -2.16
CA THR A 7 -10.26 10.92 -1.38
C THR A 7 -9.83 10.85 0.07
N PRO A 8 -10.69 11.11 1.07
CA PRO A 8 -10.32 11.07 2.48
C PRO A 8 -9.62 9.74 2.78
N THR A 9 -8.30 9.85 2.79
CA THR A 9 -7.32 8.80 2.92
C THR A 9 -7.38 8.45 4.39
N GLY A 10 -7.52 7.18 4.73
CA GLY A 10 -7.57 6.79 6.14
C GLY A 10 -6.29 7.25 6.87
N PRO A 11 -6.29 7.18 8.21
CA PRO A 11 -5.21 7.75 9.02
C PRO A 11 -3.81 7.25 8.59
N TRP A 12 -3.69 6.01 8.10
CA TRP A 12 -2.41 5.47 7.66
C TRP A 12 -1.96 6.00 6.30
N GLN A 13 -2.87 6.21 5.36
CA GLN A 13 -2.54 6.79 4.06
C GLN A 13 -2.04 8.24 4.22
N ASP A 14 -2.73 9.05 5.05
CA ASP A 14 -2.30 10.43 5.35
C ASP A 14 -0.97 10.45 6.09
N GLN A 15 -0.80 9.57 7.08
CA GLN A 15 0.46 9.45 7.79
C GLN A 15 1.60 9.06 6.85
N LEU A 16 1.37 8.15 5.90
CA LEU A 16 2.39 7.77 4.92
C LEU A 16 2.79 8.93 4.03
N ASP A 17 1.84 9.74 3.56
CA ASP A 17 2.12 10.92 2.75
C ASP A 17 2.99 11.91 3.53
N ASN A 18 2.63 12.19 4.79
CA ASN A 18 3.39 13.06 5.67
C ASN A 18 4.81 12.54 5.90
N VAL A 19 4.99 11.24 6.17
CA VAL A 19 6.32 10.63 6.37
C VAL A 19 7.14 10.70 5.08
N CYS A 20 6.54 10.43 3.92
CA CYS A 20 7.24 10.55 2.64
C CYS A 20 7.67 11.99 2.38
N ARG A 21 6.79 12.95 2.67
CA ARG A 21 7.03 14.37 2.47
C ARG A 21 8.11 14.92 3.39
N ASP A 22 8.08 14.54 4.68
CA ASP A 22 9.10 14.88 5.66
C ASP A 22 10.48 14.32 5.29
N ALA A 23 10.51 13.06 4.82
CA ALA A 23 11.72 12.41 4.34
C ALA A 23 12.17 12.83 2.91
N GLN A 24 11.52 13.83 2.29
CA GLN A 24 11.76 14.26 0.90
C GLN A 24 11.72 13.12 -0.13
N LEU A 25 10.89 12.11 0.14
CA LEU A 25 10.66 10.99 -0.74
C LEU A 25 9.60 11.33 -1.79
N ARG A 26 9.60 10.53 -2.86
CA ARG A 26 8.52 10.59 -3.85
C ARG A 26 7.19 10.22 -3.19
N PRO A 27 6.06 10.80 -3.64
CA PRO A 27 4.74 10.46 -3.12
C PRO A 27 4.49 8.96 -3.20
N PRO A 28 3.84 8.37 -2.18
CA PRO A 28 3.53 6.94 -2.17
C PRO A 28 2.56 6.59 -3.28
N VAL A 29 2.89 5.59 -4.11
CA VAL A 29 2.03 5.15 -5.21
C VAL A 29 1.29 3.88 -4.82
N PHE A 30 -0.03 3.98 -4.69
CA PHE A 30 -0.90 2.84 -4.40
C PHE A 30 -1.38 2.15 -5.67
N GLN A 31 -1.38 0.83 -5.66
CA GLN A 31 -1.90 0.00 -6.72
C GLN A 31 -2.77 -1.10 -6.12
N ILE A 32 -4.01 -1.17 -6.60
CA ILE A 32 -4.94 -2.24 -6.23
C ILE A 32 -4.62 -3.49 -7.05
N VAL A 33 -4.65 -4.65 -6.39
CA VAL A 33 -4.44 -5.97 -6.97
C VAL A 33 -5.73 -6.77 -6.80
N SER A 34 -6.20 -7.41 -7.86
CA SER A 34 -7.38 -8.28 -7.81
C SER A 34 -7.00 -9.72 -8.20
N ASP A 35 -7.60 -10.69 -7.52
CA ASP A 35 -7.40 -12.12 -7.72
C ASP A 35 -8.75 -12.84 -7.78
N ARG A 36 -8.99 -13.62 -8.84
CA ARG A 36 -10.32 -14.21 -9.11
C ARG A 36 -10.35 -15.66 -8.62
N ARG A 37 -11.13 -15.92 -7.56
CA ARG A 37 -11.22 -17.23 -6.89
C ARG A 37 -12.57 -17.93 -7.12
N GLY A 38 -12.81 -18.35 -8.36
CA GLY A 38 -13.95 -19.23 -8.73
C GLY A 38 -15.36 -18.64 -8.64
N GLY A 39 -15.51 -17.37 -8.24
CA GLY A 39 -16.80 -16.69 -8.12
C GLY A 39 -16.76 -15.45 -7.21
N ARG A 40 -15.73 -15.35 -6.37
CA ARG A 40 -15.40 -14.14 -5.61
C ARG A 40 -14.10 -13.53 -6.13
N THR A 41 -13.98 -12.20 -6.05
CA THR A 41 -12.72 -11.50 -6.31
C THR A 41 -12.12 -11.08 -4.98
N ALA A 42 -10.92 -11.58 -4.70
CA ALA A 42 -10.08 -11.12 -3.61
C ALA A 42 -9.37 -9.85 -4.06
N TRP A 43 -9.32 -8.84 -3.20
CA TRP A 43 -8.69 -7.57 -3.47
C TRP A 43 -7.59 -7.27 -2.45
N SER A 44 -6.45 -6.82 -2.92
CA SER A 44 -5.34 -6.36 -2.08
C SER A 44 -4.86 -5.00 -2.58
N SER A 45 -4.01 -4.35 -1.81
CA SER A 45 -3.36 -3.10 -2.22
C SER A 45 -1.86 -3.26 -2.05
N ARG A 46 -1.09 -2.60 -2.89
CA ARG A 46 0.35 -2.43 -2.72
C ARG A 46 0.71 -0.97 -2.85
N VAL A 47 1.67 -0.53 -2.07
CA VAL A 47 2.20 0.82 -2.09
C VAL A 47 3.68 0.78 -2.42
N THR A 48 4.12 1.67 -3.31
CA THR A 48 5.54 1.79 -3.65
C THR A 48 6.08 3.09 -3.05
N VAL A 49 7.10 2.96 -2.19
CA VAL A 49 7.78 4.07 -1.52
C VAL A 49 9.27 3.86 -1.59
N HIS A 50 10.02 4.90 -1.96
CA HIS A 50 11.49 4.86 -2.06
C HIS A 50 12.03 3.67 -2.88
N GLY A 51 11.34 3.30 -3.97
CA GLY A 51 11.74 2.17 -4.83
C GLY A 51 11.42 0.78 -4.26
N LYS A 52 10.83 0.70 -3.05
CA LYS A 52 10.36 -0.55 -2.45
C LYS A 52 8.84 -0.64 -2.55
N THR A 53 8.35 -1.78 -3.01
CA THR A 53 6.92 -2.09 -3.00
C THR A 53 6.56 -2.93 -1.78
N LEU A 54 5.53 -2.49 -1.07
CA LEU A 54 4.96 -3.12 0.11
C LEU A 54 3.50 -3.46 -0.19
N ALA A 55 3.09 -4.69 0.06
CA ALA A 55 1.72 -5.13 -0.14
C ALA A 55 0.98 -5.20 1.18
N ALA A 56 -0.34 -5.04 1.12
CA ALA A 56 -1.23 -5.43 2.20
C ALA A 56 -1.04 -6.92 2.48
N ARG A 57 -1.05 -7.26 3.75
CA ARG A 57 -0.87 -8.60 4.30
C ARG A 57 -2.04 -9.52 3.96
N PHE A 58 -3.23 -8.95 3.86
CA PHE A 58 -4.46 -9.70 3.68
C PHE A 58 -5.15 -9.37 2.37
N TRP A 59 -6.03 -10.28 1.99
CA TRP A 59 -6.97 -10.09 0.89
C TRP A 59 -8.34 -9.70 1.45
N TYR A 60 -8.92 -8.69 0.85
CA TYR A 60 -10.17 -8.05 1.23
C TYR A 60 -11.23 -8.31 0.15
N ASP A 61 -12.49 -8.11 0.53
CA ASP A 61 -13.59 -8.07 -0.42
C ASP A 61 -13.59 -6.72 -1.18
N GLY A 62 -14.21 -6.62 -2.35
CA GLY A 62 -14.20 -5.40 -3.18
C GLY A 62 -14.84 -4.19 -2.50
N LYS A 63 -15.70 -4.42 -1.50
CA LYS A 63 -16.25 -3.38 -0.63
C LYS A 63 -15.24 -2.80 0.38
N ASN A 64 -14.12 -3.48 0.61
CA ASN A 64 -13.12 -3.17 1.64
C ASN A 64 -11.77 -2.73 1.03
N LEU A 65 -11.78 -2.15 -0.16
CA LEU A 65 -10.57 -1.66 -0.84
C LEU A 65 -9.82 -0.61 -0.02
N ASN A 66 -10.53 0.23 0.74
CA ASN A 66 -9.90 1.20 1.62
C ASN A 66 -9.08 0.50 2.73
N ASN A 67 -9.63 -0.56 3.33
CA ASN A 67 -8.90 -1.33 4.35
C ASN A 67 -7.63 -1.98 3.77
N ALA A 68 -7.69 -2.42 2.50
CA ALA A 68 -6.49 -2.91 1.81
C ALA A 68 -5.44 -1.81 1.65
N ARG A 69 -5.84 -0.59 1.28
CA ARG A 69 -4.92 0.55 1.17
C ARG A 69 -4.33 0.95 2.51
N GLU A 70 -5.15 0.98 3.57
CA GLU A 70 -4.70 1.27 4.93
C GLU A 70 -3.63 0.27 5.40
N ASP A 71 -3.86 -1.02 5.21
CA ASP A 71 -2.90 -2.07 5.63
C ASP A 71 -1.57 -1.98 4.85
N ALA A 72 -1.63 -1.69 3.55
CA ALA A 72 -0.43 -1.41 2.76
C ALA A 72 0.29 -0.13 3.24
N ALA A 73 -0.47 0.92 3.56
CA ALA A 73 0.09 2.19 4.05
C ALA A 73 0.75 2.02 5.42
N GLU A 74 0.12 1.31 6.34
CA GLU A 74 0.67 0.98 7.65
C GLU A 74 1.99 0.22 7.52
N CYS A 75 2.05 -0.79 6.63
CA CYS A 75 3.28 -1.52 6.35
C CYS A 75 4.39 -0.60 5.83
N ALA A 76 4.06 0.40 5.01
CA ALA A 76 5.02 1.39 4.51
C ALA A 76 5.48 2.39 5.56
N VAL A 77 4.56 2.90 6.39
CA VAL A 77 4.92 3.78 7.50
C VAL A 77 5.87 3.04 8.44
N LYS A 78 5.52 1.82 8.87
CA LYS A 78 6.36 1.00 9.75
C LYS A 78 7.73 0.70 9.14
N TRP A 79 7.79 0.49 7.83
CA TRP A 79 9.06 0.28 7.14
C TRP A 79 9.93 1.55 7.11
N LEU A 80 9.32 2.73 6.92
CA LEU A 80 10.04 4.02 6.91
C LEU A 80 10.48 4.44 8.32
N THR A 81 9.60 4.31 9.31
CA THR A 81 9.84 4.78 10.69
C THR A 81 10.63 3.78 11.54
N GLY A 82 10.58 2.49 11.19
CA GLY A 82 11.18 1.40 11.99
C GLY A 82 12.39 0.72 11.35
N SER A 83 13.17 1.42 10.52
CA SER A 83 14.30 0.87 9.76
C SER A 83 15.22 -0.06 10.59
N GLU A 84 15.22 -1.37 10.30
CA GLU A 84 16.36 -2.31 10.33
C GLU A 84 15.95 -3.71 9.76
N SER A 85 16.79 -4.25 8.88
CA SER A 85 16.84 -5.65 8.38
C SER A 85 15.86 -6.11 7.27
N SER A 86 16.23 -5.78 6.04
CA SER A 86 16.46 -6.73 4.93
C SER A 86 15.36 -7.71 4.45
N SER A 87 15.12 -7.57 3.14
CA SER A 87 14.71 -8.59 2.15
C SER A 87 13.22 -8.65 1.77
N PRO A 88 12.85 -8.13 0.58
CA PRO A 88 11.59 -8.41 -0.08
C PRO A 88 11.71 -9.72 -0.85
N THR A 89 11.14 -10.80 -0.34
CA THR A 89 10.83 -11.97 -1.18
C THR A 89 9.41 -12.41 -0.90
N GLN A 90 8.45 -11.74 -1.53
CA GLN A 90 7.17 -12.37 -1.87
C GLN A 90 7.25 -12.74 -3.34
N GLN A 91 8.03 -13.80 -3.60
CA GLN A 91 8.04 -14.55 -4.83
C GLN A 91 6.68 -15.23 -4.97
N TRP A 92 5.81 -14.68 -5.80
CA TRP A 92 4.67 -15.45 -6.32
C TRP A 92 5.16 -16.19 -7.55
N GLY A 93 5.62 -17.43 -7.32
CA GLY A 93 5.82 -18.40 -8.38
C GLY A 93 4.48 -18.66 -9.07
N TRP A 94 4.51 -18.52 -10.40
CA TRP A 94 3.71 -19.24 -11.40
C TRP A 94 2.97 -20.48 -10.92
#